data_AF-A0AA88I0N4-F1
#
_entry.id   AF-A0AA88I0N4-F1
#
_cell.length_a   1.000
_cell.length_b   1.000
_cell.length_c   1.000
_cell.angle_alpha   90.00
_cell.angle_beta   90.00
_cell.angle_gamma   90.00
#
_symmetry.space_group_name_H-M   'P 1'
#
loop_
_entity.id
_entity.type
_entity.pdbx_description
1 polymer ?
#
loop_
_entity_poly.entity_id
_entity_poly.type
_entity_poly.pdbx_seq_one_letter_code
_entity_poly.pdbx_strand_id
1 'polypeptide(L)'
;MTIIHTCCLFCKVVNVYCLFSAVQMFKLLDKYKPESKQAKRQRLRAQAEAKAAGKEVPVTKRPAVVRQGINDVTRLVEQKKAQLVVIAHDVNPVELVIFLPSLCRKMGVPYCIVKDKSRLGRLVRRKTCSAVALTQVEAGDRNALAKLIETVKTNYNDRFEEIKKHWGGGTLGSKSNARIAKIEKAKAKEMAQKQQS
;
A
#
# COMPACT_ATOMS: atom_id res chain seq x y z
N MET A 1 12.15 -0.01 -18.79
CA MET A 1 12.34 0.55 -17.43
C MET A 1 12.49 -0.52 -16.35
N THR A 2 11.79 -1.66 -16.43
CA THR A 2 11.87 -2.76 -15.46
C THR A 2 13.24 -3.44 -15.37
N ILE A 3 13.90 -3.75 -16.50
CA ILE A 3 15.22 -4.43 -16.50
C ILE A 3 16.34 -3.52 -15.95
N ILE A 4 16.31 -2.23 -16.30
CA ILE A 4 17.28 -1.24 -15.82
C ILE A 4 17.14 -1.09 -14.29
N HIS A 5 15.91 -1.04 -13.79
CA HIS A 5 15.63 -0.89 -12.36
C HIS A 5 15.97 -2.15 -11.54
N THR A 6 15.96 -3.35 -12.12
CA THR A 6 16.41 -4.59 -11.46
C THR A 6 17.92 -4.80 -11.51
N CYS A 7 18.59 -4.33 -12.56
CA CYS A 7 20.06 -4.40 -12.64
C CYS A 7 20.74 -3.33 -11.78
N CYS A 8 20.21 -2.09 -11.76
CA CYS A 8 20.76 -1.01 -10.93
C CYS A 8 20.49 -1.26 -9.44
N LEU A 9 21.47 -0.95 -8.57
CA LEU A 9 21.25 -1.01 -7.13
C LEU A 9 20.25 0.07 -6.71
N PHE A 10 19.07 -0.35 -6.25
CA PHE A 10 18.02 0.53 -5.72
C PHE A 10 17.67 0.11 -4.31
N CYS A 11 17.48 1.05 -3.38
CA CYS A 11 17.05 0.76 -2.02
C CYS A 11 15.85 -0.21 -2.02
N LYS A 12 15.94 -1.32 -1.27
CA LYS A 12 15.13 -2.54 -1.41
C LYS A 12 13.69 -2.40 -0.90
N VAL A 13 13.16 -1.17 -0.85
CA VAL A 13 11.81 -0.80 -0.40
C VAL A 13 10.72 -1.54 -1.20
N VAL A 14 11.06 -2.04 -2.38
CA VAL A 14 10.12 -2.53 -3.40
C VAL A 14 9.84 -4.03 -3.30
N ASN A 15 10.43 -4.84 -2.41
CA ASN A 15 10.28 -6.32 -2.49
C ASN A 15 9.71 -7.01 -1.25
N VAL A 16 8.93 -6.29 -0.44
CA VAL A 16 8.11 -6.86 0.64
C VAL A 16 6.64 -6.68 0.25
N TYR A 17 6.14 -7.47 -0.70
CA TYR A 17 4.69 -7.50 -1.02
C TYR A 17 4.10 -8.81 -0.51
N CYS A 18 3.44 -8.78 0.64
CA CYS A 18 2.71 -9.96 1.10
C CYS A 18 1.39 -10.07 0.30
N LEU A 19 1.37 -10.95 -0.71
CA LEU A 19 0.23 -11.14 -1.60
C LEU A 19 -1.04 -11.61 -0.86
N PHE A 20 -0.87 -12.44 0.17
CA PHE A 20 -1.97 -13.00 0.98
C PHE A 20 -2.66 -11.93 1.84
N SER A 21 -1.88 -11.11 2.55
CA SER A 21 -2.40 -10.01 3.38
C SER A 21 -3.10 -8.93 2.54
N ALA A 22 -2.67 -8.73 1.29
CA ALA A 22 -3.29 -7.75 0.40
C ALA A 22 -4.75 -8.08 0.10
N VAL A 23 -5.13 -9.34 -0.10
CA VAL A 23 -6.53 -9.73 -0.39
C VAL A 23 -7.45 -9.41 0.77
N GLN A 24 -7.02 -9.74 2.01
CA GLN A 24 -7.80 -9.47 3.22
C GLN A 24 -7.99 -7.96 3.43
N MET A 25 -6.93 -7.18 3.21
CA MET A 25 -7.00 -5.72 3.25
C MET A 25 -7.98 -5.15 2.23
N PHE A 26 -7.93 -5.60 0.96
CA PHE A 26 -8.83 -5.10 -0.07
C PHE A 26 -10.29 -5.47 0.21
N LYS A 27 -10.58 -6.65 0.76
CA LYS A 27 -11.93 -7.05 1.20
C LYS A 27 -12.48 -6.12 2.28
N LEU A 28 -11.64 -5.75 3.25
CA LEU A 28 -12.02 -4.80 4.29
C LEU A 28 -12.29 -3.42 3.70
N LEU A 29 -11.38 -2.92 2.87
CA LEU A 29 -11.50 -1.61 2.22
C LEU A 29 -12.77 -1.51 1.35
N ASP A 30 -13.17 -2.58 0.68
CA ASP A 30 -14.33 -2.62 -0.21
C ASP A 30 -15.65 -2.21 0.48
N LYS A 31 -15.76 -2.48 1.78
CA LYS A 31 -16.92 -2.08 2.60
C LYS A 31 -17.00 -0.58 2.81
N TYR A 32 -15.86 0.10 2.93
CA TYR A 32 -15.74 1.52 3.28
C TYR A 32 -15.58 2.44 2.06
N LYS A 33 -16.14 2.02 0.92
CA LYS A 33 -16.05 2.78 -0.34
C LYS A 33 -16.75 4.13 -0.24
N PRO A 34 -16.16 5.20 -0.81
CA PRO A 34 -16.84 6.48 -0.92
C PRO A 34 -18.05 6.39 -1.87
N GLU A 35 -19.05 7.24 -1.61
CA GLU A 35 -20.26 7.34 -2.41
C GLU A 35 -19.97 7.65 -3.89
N SER A 36 -20.82 7.17 -4.79
CA SER A 36 -20.72 7.49 -6.22
C SER A 36 -21.24 8.89 -6.45
N LYS A 37 -20.82 9.51 -7.55
CA LYS A 37 -21.38 10.79 -7.99
C LYS A 37 -22.90 10.72 -8.16
N GLN A 38 -23.42 9.61 -8.66
CA GLN A 38 -24.85 9.37 -8.84
C GLN A 38 -25.58 9.27 -7.49
N ALA A 39 -25.09 8.44 -6.56
CA ALA A 39 -25.66 8.32 -5.21
C ALA A 39 -25.61 9.65 -4.46
N LYS A 40 -24.51 10.41 -4.58
CA LYS A 40 -24.38 11.74 -4.01
C LYS A 40 -25.41 12.71 -4.60
N ARG A 41 -25.62 12.70 -5.93
CA ARG A 41 -26.64 13.52 -6.60
C ARG A 41 -28.04 13.19 -6.11
N GLN A 42 -28.38 11.90 -6.01
CA GLN A 42 -29.67 11.43 -5.51
C GLN A 42 -29.89 11.83 -4.04
N ARG A 43 -28.88 11.63 -3.18
CA ARG A 43 -28.93 12.05 -1.77
C ARG A 43 -29.15 13.55 -1.63
N LEU A 44 -28.43 14.37 -2.40
CA LEU A 44 -28.59 15.83 -2.36
C LEU A 44 -29.95 16.29 -2.90
N ARG A 45 -30.49 15.62 -3.93
CA ARG A 45 -31.85 15.88 -4.44
C ARG A 45 -32.91 15.54 -3.40
N ALA A 46 -32.84 14.36 -2.80
CA ALA A 46 -33.76 13.95 -1.74
C ALA A 46 -33.69 14.89 -0.53
N GLN A 47 -32.49 15.35 -0.16
CA GLN A 47 -32.33 16.35 0.90
C GLN A 47 -32.92 17.71 0.50
N ALA A 48 -32.75 18.14 -0.75
CA ALA A 48 -33.33 19.39 -1.24
C ALA A 48 -34.86 19.34 -1.27
N GLU A 49 -35.43 18.22 -1.72
CA GLU A 49 -36.88 17.96 -1.71
C GLU A 49 -37.44 17.92 -0.28
N ALA A 50 -36.74 17.26 0.65
CA ALA A 50 -37.12 17.24 2.05
C ALA A 50 -37.09 18.63 2.70
N LYS A 51 -36.08 19.45 2.37
CA LYS A 51 -36.02 20.86 2.81
C LYS A 51 -37.12 21.71 2.19
N ALA A 52 -37.40 21.54 0.90
CA ALA A 52 -38.47 22.26 0.21
C ALA A 52 -39.85 21.90 0.78
N ALA A 53 -40.04 20.65 1.23
CA ALA A 53 -41.23 20.19 1.94
C ALA A 53 -41.28 20.63 3.43
N GLY A 54 -40.37 21.50 3.88
CA GLY A 54 -40.36 22.05 5.24
C GLY A 54 -39.93 21.07 6.33
N LYS A 55 -39.43 19.88 5.98
CA LYS A 55 -38.92 18.91 6.96
C LYS A 55 -37.50 19.30 7.38
N GLU A 56 -37.26 19.41 8.68
CA GLU A 56 -35.92 19.65 9.21
C GLU A 56 -34.99 18.51 8.78
N VAL A 57 -33.87 18.86 8.15
CA VAL A 57 -32.88 17.86 7.74
C VAL A 57 -32.04 17.48 8.95
N PRO A 58 -32.10 16.22 9.42
CA PRO A 58 -31.28 15.78 10.54
C PRO A 58 -29.80 15.90 10.15
N VAL A 59 -29.00 16.49 11.03
CA VAL A 59 -27.54 16.58 10.88
C VAL A 59 -26.98 15.15 10.95
N THR A 60 -26.77 14.55 9.79
CA THR A 60 -26.27 13.18 9.68
C THR A 60 -24.79 13.14 10.07
N LYS A 61 -24.42 12.17 10.93
CA LYS A 61 -23.03 11.87 11.25
C LYS A 61 -22.29 11.49 9.96
N ARG A 62 -21.06 11.99 9.79
CA ARG A 62 -20.25 11.70 8.60
C ARG A 62 -20.01 10.18 8.54
N PRO A 63 -20.33 9.50 7.43
CA PRO A 63 -20.13 8.06 7.34
C PRO A 63 -18.64 7.73 7.42
N ALA A 64 -18.33 6.57 8.01
CA ALA A 64 -16.99 6.00 7.99
C ALA A 64 -16.65 5.67 6.53
N VAL A 65 -15.78 6.47 5.93
CA VAL A 65 -15.32 6.29 4.55
C VAL A 65 -13.82 6.31 4.50
N VAL A 66 -13.29 5.55 3.55
CA VAL A 66 -11.89 5.61 3.17
C VAL A 66 -11.53 7.03 2.74
N ARG A 67 -10.44 7.56 3.28
CA ARG A 67 -9.87 8.85 2.90
C ARG A 67 -8.82 8.61 1.83
N GLN A 68 -8.78 9.49 0.84
CA GLN A 68 -8.02 9.26 -0.39
C GLN A 68 -7.27 10.51 -0.82
N GLY A 69 -6.15 10.30 -1.49
CA GLY A 69 -5.30 11.38 -1.98
C GLY A 69 -4.23 11.77 -0.96
N ILE A 70 -3.08 12.21 -1.48
CA ILE A 70 -1.87 12.41 -0.67
C ILE A 70 -2.08 13.51 0.37
N ASN A 71 -2.63 14.66 -0.02
CA ASN A 71 -2.81 15.81 0.89
C ASN A 71 -3.75 15.52 2.07
N ASP A 72 -4.81 14.74 1.82
CA ASP A 72 -5.70 14.32 2.91
C ASP A 72 -5.04 13.27 3.79
N VAL A 73 -4.32 12.32 3.19
CA VAL A 73 -3.58 11.29 3.94
C VAL A 73 -2.50 11.91 4.83
N THR A 74 -1.69 12.83 4.32
CA THR A 74 -0.63 13.50 5.10
C THR A 74 -1.21 14.25 6.29
N ARG A 75 -2.24 15.06 6.06
CA ARG A 75 -2.95 15.80 7.12
C ARG A 75 -3.50 14.86 8.21
N LEU A 76 -4.02 13.70 7.82
CA LEU A 76 -4.56 12.71 8.77
C LEU A 76 -3.47 11.99 9.56
N VAL A 77 -2.31 11.75 8.95
CA VAL A 77 -1.13 11.16 9.60
C VAL A 77 -0.53 12.14 10.61
N GLU A 78 -0.39 13.41 10.24
CA GLU A 78 0.07 14.47 11.14
C GLU A 78 -0.87 14.65 12.34
N GLN A 79 -2.18 14.57 12.11
CA GLN A 79 -3.18 14.61 13.17
C GLN A 79 -3.29 13.31 13.98
N LYS A 80 -2.53 12.26 13.64
CA LYS A 80 -2.62 10.90 14.23
C LYS A 80 -4.03 10.30 14.23
N LYS A 81 -4.86 10.69 13.25
CA LYS A 81 -6.24 10.18 13.09
C LYS A 81 -6.31 8.97 12.16
N ALA A 82 -5.23 8.70 11.41
CA ALA A 82 -5.13 7.53 10.54
C ALA A 82 -4.80 6.28 11.37
N GLN A 83 -5.61 5.23 11.21
CA GLN A 83 -5.35 3.92 11.82
C GLN A 83 -4.47 3.04 10.95
N LEU A 84 -4.59 3.16 9.63
CA LEU A 84 -3.79 2.43 8.64
C LEU A 84 -3.65 3.29 7.38
N VAL A 85 -2.43 3.34 6.83
CA VAL A 85 -2.13 4.01 5.57
C VAL A 85 -1.70 3.00 4.52
N VAL A 86 -2.27 3.08 3.33
CA VAL A 86 -1.98 2.23 2.19
C VAL A 86 -1.36 3.07 1.09
N ILE A 87 -0.17 2.70 0.66
CA ILE A 87 0.66 3.45 -0.28
C ILE A 87 0.87 2.61 -1.54
N ALA A 88 0.68 3.21 -2.73
CA ALA A 88 1.05 2.55 -3.98
C ALA A 88 2.55 2.72 -4.30
N HIS A 89 3.20 1.68 -4.81
CA HIS A 89 4.59 1.78 -5.29
C HIS A 89 4.72 2.36 -6.71
N ASP A 90 3.70 2.23 -7.56
CA ASP A 90 3.75 2.54 -9.00
C ASP A 90 3.32 3.99 -9.29
N VAL A 91 3.73 4.94 -8.46
CA VAL A 91 3.38 6.36 -8.60
C VAL A 91 4.45 7.10 -9.40
N ASN A 92 4.00 7.75 -10.47
CA ASN A 92 4.82 8.66 -11.28
C ASN A 92 4.18 10.04 -11.15
N PRO A 93 4.87 11.07 -10.63
CA PRO A 93 6.25 11.10 -10.11
C PRO A 93 6.44 10.46 -8.72
N VAL A 94 7.64 9.92 -8.41
CA VAL A 94 7.94 9.16 -7.18
C VAL A 94 8.11 10.05 -5.95
N GLU A 95 8.47 11.31 -6.18
CA GLU A 95 8.65 12.39 -5.21
C GLU A 95 7.41 12.62 -4.35
N LEU A 96 6.24 12.32 -4.89
CA LEU A 96 4.96 12.42 -4.21
C LEU A 96 4.79 11.45 -3.04
N VAL A 97 5.51 10.32 -3.04
CA VAL A 97 5.30 9.21 -2.10
C VAL A 97 6.54 8.93 -1.25
N ILE A 98 7.71 9.37 -1.67
CA ILE A 98 9.00 9.06 -1.01
C ILE A 98 9.03 9.44 0.49
N PHE A 99 8.34 10.51 0.88
CA PHE A 99 8.34 11.00 2.26
C PHE A 99 7.30 10.32 3.15
N LEU A 100 6.28 9.66 2.58
CA LEU A 100 5.15 9.10 3.34
C LEU A 100 5.56 7.99 4.32
N PRO A 101 6.41 7.00 3.96
CA PRO A 101 6.84 5.98 4.91
C PRO A 101 7.61 6.58 6.10
N SER A 102 8.47 7.57 5.83
CA SER A 102 9.23 8.29 6.87
C SER A 102 8.31 9.08 7.80
N LEU A 103 7.27 9.72 7.26
CA LEU A 103 6.26 10.45 8.03
C LEU A 103 5.44 9.51 8.91
N CYS A 104 4.96 8.39 8.36
CA CYS A 104 4.16 7.42 9.11
C CYS A 104 4.94 6.82 10.28
N ARG A 105 6.24 6.55 10.10
CA ARG A 105 7.13 6.10 11.18
C ARG A 105 7.27 7.13 12.29
N LYS A 106 7.58 8.39 11.95
CA LYS A 106 7.70 9.48 12.95
C LYS A 106 6.44 9.66 13.78
N MET A 107 5.27 9.47 13.16
CA MET A 107 3.97 9.61 13.82
C MET A 107 3.45 8.32 14.47
N GLY A 108 4.13 7.18 14.30
CA GLY A 108 3.73 5.89 14.85
C GLY A 108 2.52 5.24 14.15
N VAL A 109 2.22 5.65 12.92
CA VAL A 109 1.09 5.13 12.14
C VAL A 109 1.56 3.92 11.32
N PRO A 110 0.82 2.79 11.33
CA PRO A 110 1.16 1.64 10.51
C PRO A 110 0.88 1.93 9.03
N TYR A 111 1.83 1.59 8.16
CA TYR A 111 1.69 1.78 6.72
C TYR A 111 1.98 0.48 5.96
N CYS A 112 1.30 0.28 4.84
CA CYS A 112 1.55 -0.82 3.93
C CYS A 112 1.80 -0.32 2.51
N ILE A 113 2.69 -1.03 1.79
CA ILE A 113 3.02 -0.73 0.41
C ILE A 113 2.33 -1.76 -0.49
N VAL A 114 1.57 -1.29 -1.46
CA VAL A 114 0.81 -2.10 -2.40
C VAL A 114 1.40 -1.96 -3.78
N LYS A 115 1.25 -3.03 -4.57
CA LYS A 115 1.60 -3.04 -5.97
C LYS A 115 0.79 -1.99 -6.74
N ASP A 116 -0.42 -2.28 -7.19
CA ASP A 116 -1.01 -1.41 -8.22
C ASP A 116 -1.83 -0.22 -7.67
N LYS A 117 -1.48 1.04 -8.03
CA LYS A 117 -2.32 2.24 -7.78
C LYS A 117 -3.67 2.16 -8.48
N SER A 118 -3.75 1.39 -9.56
CA SER A 118 -5.01 1.14 -10.28
C SER A 118 -5.99 0.36 -9.42
N ARG A 119 -5.51 -0.58 -8.58
CA ARG A 119 -6.36 -1.32 -7.64
C ARG A 119 -6.89 -0.42 -6.53
N LEU A 120 -6.05 0.48 -6.00
CA LEU A 120 -6.50 1.51 -5.05
C LEU A 120 -7.45 2.52 -5.70
N GLY A 121 -7.24 2.86 -6.97
CA GLY A 121 -8.15 3.69 -7.76
C GLY A 121 -9.55 3.08 -7.86
N ARG A 122 -9.62 1.78 -8.19
CA ARG A 122 -10.90 1.05 -8.32
C ARG A 122 -11.73 1.08 -7.03
N LEU A 123 -11.09 1.00 -5.87
CA LEU A 123 -11.75 1.14 -4.57
C LEU A 123 -12.46 2.50 -4.46
N VAL A 124 -11.74 3.57 -4.80
CA VAL A 124 -12.17 4.97 -4.65
C VAL A 124 -13.05 5.44 -5.82
N ARG A 125 -13.35 4.57 -6.79
CA ARG A 125 -14.07 4.92 -8.04
C ARG A 125 -13.32 5.98 -8.86
N ARG A 126 -12.00 5.88 -8.90
CA ARG A 126 -11.08 6.72 -9.69
C ARG A 126 -10.19 5.85 -10.57
N LYS A 127 -9.58 6.44 -11.60
CA LYS A 127 -8.63 5.70 -12.46
C LYS A 127 -7.37 5.29 -11.69
N THR A 128 -6.88 6.18 -10.83
CA THR A 128 -5.66 5.98 -10.04
C THR A 128 -5.82 6.59 -8.64
N CYS A 129 -5.13 6.01 -7.66
CA CYS A 129 -5.01 6.59 -6.32
C CYS A 129 -3.62 6.25 -5.74
N SER A 130 -2.86 7.27 -5.33
CA SER A 130 -1.49 7.10 -4.84
C SER A 130 -1.42 6.64 -3.39
N ALA A 131 -2.31 7.17 -2.53
CA ALA A 131 -2.35 6.86 -1.12
C ALA A 131 -3.78 6.90 -0.59
N VAL A 132 -4.05 5.99 0.35
CA VAL A 132 -5.36 5.78 0.96
C VAL A 132 -5.18 5.64 2.47
N ALA A 133 -6.06 6.22 3.27
CA ALA A 133 -6.04 6.09 4.72
C ALA A 133 -7.40 5.64 5.27
N LEU A 134 -7.36 4.74 6.25
CA LEU A 134 -8.48 4.40 7.11
C LEU A 134 -8.42 5.25 8.39
N THR A 135 -9.53 5.90 8.72
CA THR A 135 -9.63 6.78 9.91
C THR A 135 -10.53 6.17 10.97
N GLN A 136 -11.70 5.72 10.56
CA GLN A 136 -12.71 5.09 11.42
C GLN A 136 -13.23 3.85 10.70
N VAL A 137 -13.51 2.82 11.50
CA VAL A 137 -14.02 1.52 11.08
C VAL A 137 -15.13 1.14 12.04
N GLU A 138 -16.17 0.47 11.54
CA GLU A 138 -17.27 -0.02 12.35
C GLU A 138 -16.78 -1.07 13.35
N ALA A 139 -17.48 -1.20 14.48
CA ALA A 139 -17.07 -2.09 15.58
C ALA A 139 -16.89 -3.54 15.14
N GLY A 140 -17.73 -4.03 14.21
CA GLY A 140 -17.67 -5.42 13.71
C GLY A 140 -16.41 -5.76 12.91
N ASP A 141 -15.77 -4.78 12.27
CA ASP A 141 -14.58 -4.99 11.45
C ASP A 141 -13.27 -4.69 12.20
N ARG A 142 -13.35 -4.20 13.44
CA ARG A 142 -12.20 -3.77 14.24
C ARG A 142 -11.20 -4.90 14.49
N ASN A 143 -11.70 -6.11 14.70
CA ASN A 143 -10.86 -7.31 14.91
C ASN A 143 -10.07 -7.69 13.64
N ALA A 144 -10.71 -7.58 12.47
CA ALA A 144 -10.05 -7.85 11.19
C ALA A 144 -8.97 -6.79 10.91
N LEU A 145 -9.26 -5.53 11.21
CA LEU A 145 -8.29 -4.45 11.09
C LEU A 145 -7.10 -4.63 12.04
N ALA A 146 -7.33 -5.03 13.30
CA ALA A 146 -6.26 -5.22 14.29
C ALA A 146 -5.24 -6.28 13.84
N LYS A 147 -5.73 -7.44 13.35
CA LYS A 147 -4.88 -8.49 12.77
C LYS A 147 -4.06 -8.00 11.59
N LEU A 148 -4.68 -7.18 10.73
CA LEU A 148 -4.00 -6.60 9.58
C LEU A 148 -2.92 -5.60 10.01
N ILE A 149 -3.23 -4.74 10.98
CA ILE A 149 -2.28 -3.75 11.52
C ILE A 149 -1.06 -4.45 12.13
N GLU A 150 -1.26 -5.51 12.91
CA GLU A 150 -0.17 -6.29 13.50
C GLU A 150 0.73 -6.86 12.40
N THR A 151 0.14 -7.56 11.42
CA THR A 151 0.87 -8.09 10.26
C THR A 151 1.63 -7.00 9.51
N VAL A 152 1.04 -5.81 9.33
CA VAL A 152 1.66 -4.70 8.62
C VAL A 152 2.82 -4.09 9.42
N LYS A 153 2.68 -3.95 10.74
CA LYS A 153 3.73 -3.39 11.61
C LYS A 153 5.00 -4.23 11.56
N THR A 154 4.87 -5.55 11.73
CA THR A 154 6.01 -6.48 11.68
C THR A 154 6.73 -6.46 10.33
N ASN A 155 5.98 -6.26 9.24
CA ASN A 155 6.54 -6.29 7.89
C ASN A 155 7.25 -4.98 7.49
N TYR A 156 6.73 -3.82 7.93
CA TYR A 156 7.22 -2.52 7.45
C TYR A 156 7.76 -1.63 8.57
N ASN A 157 6.95 -1.33 9.60
CA ASN A 157 7.33 -0.36 10.63
C ASN A 157 8.55 -0.83 11.43
N ASP A 158 8.56 -2.09 11.87
CA ASP A 158 9.64 -2.64 12.70
C ASP A 158 10.91 -2.89 11.89
N ARG A 159 10.76 -3.23 10.61
CA ARG A 159 11.85 -3.54 9.67
C ARG A 159 12.35 -2.35 8.86
N PHE A 160 11.92 -1.13 9.19
CA PHE A 160 12.25 0.07 8.42
C PHE A 160 13.76 0.31 8.30
N GLU A 161 14.51 0.13 9.40
CA GLU A 161 15.97 0.31 9.41
C GLU A 161 16.69 -0.72 8.53
N GLU A 162 16.22 -1.98 8.56
CA GLU A 162 16.73 -3.03 7.68
C GLU A 162 16.48 -2.66 6.21
N ILE A 163 15.23 -2.29 5.88
CA ILE A 163 14.83 -1.96 4.51
C ILE A 163 15.63 -0.77 3.97
N LYS A 164 15.95 0.22 4.82
CA LYS A 164 16.76 1.38 4.45
C LYS A 164 18.23 1.02 4.18
N LYS A 165 18.80 0.11 4.95
CA LYS A 165 20.21 -0.32 4.83
C LYS A 165 20.43 -1.32 3.69
N HIS A 166 19.42 -2.13 3.40
CA HIS A 166 19.50 -3.12 2.33
C HIS A 166 19.26 -2.45 0.97
N TRP A 167 20.28 -2.50 0.12
CA TRP A 167 20.14 -2.17 -1.29
C TRP A 167 19.62 -3.41 -2.03
N GLY A 168 18.60 -3.19 -2.84
CA GLY A 168 18.06 -4.12 -3.81
C GLY A 168 18.70 -3.91 -5.18
N GLY A 169 18.22 -4.66 -6.16
CA GLY A 169 18.84 -4.71 -7.49
C GLY A 169 20.04 -5.66 -7.54
N GLY A 170 20.86 -5.53 -8.58
CA GLY A 170 21.97 -6.45 -8.83
C GLY A 170 21.55 -7.84 -9.29
N THR A 171 20.28 -8.03 -9.66
CA THR A 171 19.84 -9.30 -10.25
C THR A 171 20.31 -9.35 -11.70
N LEU A 172 21.27 -10.23 -11.96
CA LEU A 172 21.76 -10.51 -13.30
C LEU A 172 20.65 -11.12 -14.17
N GLY A 173 20.72 -10.84 -15.48
CA GLY A 173 19.78 -11.39 -16.46
C GLY A 173 19.85 -12.92 -16.55
N SER A 174 18.76 -13.56 -16.99
CA SER A 174 18.62 -15.02 -17.07
C SER A 174 19.77 -15.69 -17.84
N LYS A 175 20.21 -15.10 -18.96
CA LYS A 175 21.35 -15.58 -19.75
C LYS A 175 22.67 -15.54 -18.95
N SER A 176 22.88 -14.48 -18.18
CA SER A 176 24.08 -14.33 -17.35
C SER A 176 24.07 -15.31 -16.17
N ASN A 177 22.93 -15.47 -15.49
CA ASN A 177 22.77 -16.46 -14.42
C ASN A 177 23.00 -17.89 -14.92
N ALA A 178 22.47 -18.24 -16.09
CA ALA A 178 22.70 -19.56 -16.68
C ALA A 178 24.18 -19.82 -17.02
N ARG A 179 24.91 -18.78 -17.45
CA ARG A 179 26.36 -18.88 -17.69
C ARG A 179 27.13 -19.08 -16.38
N ILE A 180 26.85 -18.30 -15.35
CA ILE A 180 27.47 -18.41 -14.02
C ILE A 180 27.20 -19.80 -13.43
N ALA A 181 25.95 -20.28 -13.47
CA ALA A 181 25.57 -21.59 -12.95
C ALA A 181 26.29 -22.76 -13.67
N LYS A 182 26.52 -22.64 -14.99
CA LYS A 182 27.32 -23.64 -15.73
C LYS A 182 28.78 -23.66 -15.28
N ILE A 183 29.36 -22.48 -15.06
CA ILE A 183 30.75 -22.34 -14.59
C ILE A 183 30.90 -22.87 -13.16
N GLU A 184 29.97 -22.53 -12.26
CA GLU A 184 29.95 -23.03 -10.87
C GLU A 184 29.80 -24.54 -10.81
N LYS A 185 28.93 -25.11 -11.66
CA LYS A 185 28.76 -26.58 -11.75
C LYS A 185 30.03 -27.28 -12.26
N ALA A 186 30.76 -26.68 -13.19
CA ALA A 186 32.03 -27.22 -13.66
C ALA A 186 33.10 -27.17 -12.56
N LYS A 187 33.26 -26.03 -11.89
CA LYS A 187 34.19 -25.87 -10.75
C LYS A 187 33.88 -26.83 -9.60
N ALA A 188 32.60 -27.02 -9.27
CA ALA A 188 32.18 -27.96 -8.23
C ALA A 188 32.56 -29.42 -8.56
N LYS A 189 32.44 -29.82 -9.83
CA LYS A 189 32.88 -31.15 -10.29
C LYS A 189 34.41 -31.31 -10.19
N GLU A 190 35.16 -30.29 -10.60
CA GLU A 190 36.63 -30.31 -10.50
C GLU A 190 37.11 -30.37 -9.04
N MET A 191 36.48 -29.62 -8.13
CA MET A 191 36.81 -29.68 -6.71
C MET A 191 36.42 -31.03 -6.08
N ALA A 192 35.29 -31.62 -6.47
CA ALA A 192 34.90 -32.94 -6.00
C ALA A 192 35.86 -34.04 -6.47
N GLN A 193 36.34 -33.97 -7.72
CA GLN A 193 37.35 -34.89 -8.24
C GLN A 193 38.70 -34.74 -7.51
N LYS A 194 39.11 -33.51 -7.19
CA LYS A 194 40.33 -33.23 -6.40
C LYS A 194 40.24 -33.64 -4.93
N GLN A 195 39.03 -33.77 -4.38
CA GLN A 195 38.83 -34.27 -3.01
C GLN A 195 38.80 -35.81 -2.93
N GLN A 196 38.63 -36.48 -4.08
CA GLN A 196 38.61 -37.94 -4.19
C GLN A 196 39.98 -38.52 -4.57
N SER A 197 40.88 -37.70 -5.08
CA SER A 197 42.31 -37.99 -5.32
C SER A 197 43.15 -37.63 -4.11
#